data_AF-A0A2V9T9J9-F1
#
_entry.id   AF-A0A2V9T9J9-F1
#
_cell.length_a   1.000
_cell.length_b   1.000
_cell.length_c   1.000
_cell.angle_alpha   90.00
_cell.angle_beta   90.00
_cell.angle_gamma   90.00
#
_symmetry.space_group_name_H-M   'P 1'
#
loop_
_entity.id
_entity.type
_entity.pdbx_description
1 polymer ?
#
loop_
_entity_poly.entity_id
_entity_poly.type
_entity_poly.pdbx_seq_one_letter_code
_entity_poly.pdbx_strand_id
1 'polypeptide(L)'
;YEEKFLQAPKEEREAGEAGAGSEEDGEDHDPLYQDAVRLVVEFGKASTSLLQRRLRIGYGRAAHLIDLMERDGIVGAADGPKPREVLKRPTWLSEVEESLR
;
A
#
# COMPACT_ATOMS: atom_id res chain seq x y z
N TYR A 1 9.12 -48.42 -10.91
CA TYR A 1 8.93 -46.97 -10.96
C TYR A 1 7.60 -46.69 -10.30
N GLU A 2 7.61 -46.19 -9.05
CA GLU A 2 6.39 -45.77 -8.37
C GLU A 2 6.14 -44.29 -8.68
N GLU A 3 5.19 -44.02 -9.57
CA GLU A 3 4.73 -42.67 -9.92
C GLU A 3 3.61 -42.22 -8.98
N LYS A 4 3.91 -42.11 -7.68
CA LYS A 4 2.91 -41.68 -6.69
C LYS A 4 3.46 -40.69 -5.69
N PHE A 5 4.06 -39.60 -6.20
CA PHE A 5 4.52 -38.47 -5.39
C PHE A 5 4.26 -37.10 -6.04
N LEU A 6 3.13 -36.95 -6.75
CA LEU A 6 2.66 -35.64 -7.21
C LEU A 6 1.20 -35.41 -6.84
N GLN A 7 0.93 -35.27 -5.54
CA GLN A 7 -0.20 -34.46 -5.08
C GLN A 7 0.23 -33.69 -3.83
N ALA A 8 0.46 -32.39 -3.99
CA ALA A 8 0.53 -31.48 -2.85
C ALA A 8 -0.90 -31.33 -2.28
N PRO A 9 -1.11 -31.51 -0.97
CA PRO A 9 -2.43 -31.39 -0.35
C PRO A 9 -3.08 -30.03 -0.64
N LYS A 10 -4.29 -30.07 -1.21
CA LYS A 10 -5.26 -28.98 -1.03
C LYS A 10 -5.68 -29.04 0.43
N GLU A 11 -5.14 -28.14 1.25
CA GLU A 11 -5.73 -27.83 2.55
C GLU A 11 -6.02 -26.34 2.63
N GLU A 12 -7.32 -26.10 2.63
CA GLU A 12 -8.01 -24.89 3.01
C GLU A 12 -7.48 -24.42 4.38
N ARG A 13 -6.87 -23.24 4.40
CA ARG A 13 -6.80 -22.43 5.61
C ARG A 13 -7.70 -21.22 5.40
N GLU A 14 -8.95 -21.40 5.80
CA GLU A 14 -9.86 -20.30 6.09
C GLU A 14 -9.26 -19.43 7.20
N ALA A 15 -8.95 -18.18 6.87
CA ALA A 15 -9.01 -17.00 7.76
C ALA A 15 -8.55 -15.77 6.97
N GLY A 16 -9.46 -15.21 6.18
CA GLY A 16 -9.21 -13.98 5.43
C GLY A 16 -10.33 -13.55 4.50
N GLU A 17 -11.60 -13.75 4.87
CA GLU A 17 -12.68 -12.98 4.25
C GLU A 17 -12.55 -11.51 4.67
N ALA A 18 -11.96 -10.69 3.80
CA ALA A 18 -12.25 -9.27 3.63
C ALA A 18 -11.40 -8.74 2.48
N GLY A 19 -12.03 -8.46 1.35
CA GLY A 19 -11.37 -7.85 0.20
C GLY A 19 -12.03 -8.07 -1.15
N ALA A 20 -13.33 -8.37 -1.19
CA ALA A 20 -14.11 -8.00 -2.37
C ALA A 20 -14.11 -6.46 -2.43
N GLY A 21 -13.40 -5.92 -3.42
CA GLY A 21 -13.28 -4.50 -3.67
C GLY A 21 -12.96 -4.33 -5.15
N SER A 22 -14.00 -4.55 -5.95
CA SER A 22 -14.14 -4.07 -7.32
C SER A 22 -13.87 -2.56 -7.41
N GLU A 23 -13.80 -2.06 -8.64
CA GLU A 23 -13.75 -0.64 -9.05
C GLU A 23 -12.29 -0.10 -9.00
N GLU A 24 -11.59 0.17 -10.12
CA GLU A 24 -12.04 0.74 -11.40
C GLU A 24 -13.03 1.90 -11.21
N ASP A 25 -12.84 2.73 -10.18
CA ASP A 25 -13.45 4.06 -10.11
C ASP A 25 -12.36 5.11 -9.91
N GLY A 26 -12.19 5.95 -10.95
CA GLY A 26 -11.39 7.18 -10.93
C GLY A 26 -9.87 6.97 -10.95
N GLU A 27 -9.26 7.05 -12.14
CA GLU A 27 -7.82 6.96 -12.39
C GLU A 27 -6.92 7.88 -11.54
N ASP A 28 -7.49 8.84 -10.78
CA ASP A 28 -6.73 9.84 -10.03
C ASP A 28 -7.06 9.96 -8.52
N HIS A 29 -8.05 9.25 -7.97
CA HIS A 29 -8.44 9.47 -6.55
C HIS A 29 -8.85 8.19 -5.81
N ASP A 30 -7.85 7.48 -5.24
CA ASP A 30 -8.10 6.32 -4.38
C ASP A 30 -8.63 6.80 -3.00
N PRO A 31 -9.75 6.25 -2.49
CA PRO A 31 -10.32 6.66 -1.20
C PRO A 31 -9.38 6.41 -0.01
N LEU A 32 -8.47 5.44 -0.12
CA LEU A 32 -7.48 5.11 0.92
C LEU A 32 -6.19 5.94 0.78
N TYR A 33 -6.10 6.84 -0.19
CA TYR A 33 -4.90 7.62 -0.45
C TYR A 33 -4.47 8.45 0.76
N GLN A 34 -5.40 9.17 1.36
CA GLN A 34 -5.12 10.01 2.53
C GLN A 34 -4.62 9.17 3.71
N ASP A 35 -5.27 8.05 4.00
CA ASP A 35 -4.86 7.13 5.06
C ASP A 35 -3.48 6.52 4.80
N ALA A 36 -3.20 6.18 3.54
CA ALA A 36 -1.91 5.68 3.10
C ALA A 36 -0.80 6.73 3.29
N VAL A 37 -1.05 7.98 2.94
CA VAL A 37 -0.13 9.11 3.17
C VAL A 37 0.14 9.26 4.66
N ARG A 38 -0.89 9.24 5.53
CA ARG A 38 -0.70 9.35 6.99
C ARG A 38 0.26 8.28 7.50
N LEU A 39 0.02 7.03 7.10
CA LEU A 39 0.85 5.90 7.50
C LEU A 39 2.29 6.04 6.99
N VAL A 40 2.47 6.39 5.72
CA VAL A 40 3.81 6.53 5.16
C VAL A 40 4.61 7.63 5.87
N VAL A 41 3.95 8.77 6.13
CA VAL A 41 4.54 9.92 6.81
C VAL A 41 4.83 9.64 8.29
N GLU A 42 3.95 8.90 8.99
CA GLU A 42 4.17 8.47 10.38
C GLU A 42 5.32 7.47 10.51
N PHE A 43 5.40 6.49 9.60
CA PHE A 43 6.43 5.44 9.63
C PHE A 43 7.77 5.88 9.02
N GLY A 44 7.80 6.98 8.28
CA GLY A 44 9.00 7.51 7.62
C GLY A 44 9.54 6.64 6.49
N LYS A 45 8.76 5.66 6.00
CA LYS A 45 9.11 4.78 4.88
C LYS A 45 7.88 4.36 4.11
N ALA A 46 7.97 4.34 2.78
CA ALA A 46 6.90 3.84 1.93
C ALA A 46 7.23 2.44 1.42
N SER A 47 6.44 1.44 1.80
CA SER A 47 6.55 0.09 1.24
C SER A 47 5.17 -0.51 0.99
N THR A 48 5.04 -1.27 -0.09
CA THR A 48 3.78 -1.94 -0.45
C THR A 48 3.32 -2.85 0.69
N SER A 49 4.24 -3.61 1.27
CA SER A 49 3.99 -4.49 2.42
C SER A 49 3.50 -3.77 3.69
N LEU A 50 3.82 -2.47 3.88
CA LEU A 50 3.30 -1.68 4.98
C LEU A 50 1.80 -1.40 4.73
N LEU A 51 1.48 -0.86 3.56
CA LEU A 51 0.12 -0.49 3.19
C LEU A 51 -0.80 -1.71 3.11
N GLN A 52 -0.34 -2.82 2.53
CA GLN A 52 -1.13 -4.07 2.47
C GLN A 52 -1.60 -4.53 3.85
N ARG A 53 -0.71 -4.51 4.85
CA ARG A 53 -1.04 -4.99 6.22
C ARG A 53 -1.89 -3.99 7.00
N ARG A 54 -1.69 -2.69 6.79
CA ARG A 54 -2.38 -1.64 7.55
C ARG A 54 -3.74 -1.29 6.99
N LEU A 55 -3.86 -1.23 5.66
CA LEU A 55 -5.08 -0.86 4.96
C LEU A 55 -5.86 -2.08 4.44
N ARG A 56 -5.33 -3.30 4.64
CA ARG A 56 -5.93 -4.56 4.17
C ARG A 56 -6.24 -4.56 2.68
N ILE A 57 -5.29 -4.04 1.89
CA ILE A 57 -5.38 -3.93 0.43
C ILE A 57 -4.46 -4.92 -0.28
N GLY A 58 -4.76 -5.22 -1.55
CA GLY A 58 -3.91 -6.01 -2.43
C GLY A 58 -2.62 -5.29 -2.83
N TYR A 59 -1.65 -6.05 -3.36
CA TYR A 59 -0.35 -5.52 -3.81
C TYR A 59 -0.50 -4.44 -4.89
N GLY A 60 -1.36 -4.67 -5.90
CA GLY A 60 -1.54 -3.72 -7.01
C GLY A 60 -2.03 -2.35 -6.53
N ARG A 61 -3.06 -2.32 -5.67
CA ARG A 61 -3.57 -1.09 -5.07
C ARG A 61 -2.50 -0.41 -4.19
N ALA A 62 -1.76 -1.18 -3.38
CA ALA A 62 -0.68 -0.64 -2.56
C ALA A 62 0.46 -0.03 -3.40
N ALA A 63 0.83 -0.67 -4.52
CA ALA A 63 1.83 -0.13 -5.44
C ALA A 63 1.34 1.17 -6.09
N HIS A 64 0.09 1.18 -6.57
CA HIS A 64 -0.53 2.36 -7.15
C HIS A 64 -0.56 3.54 -6.17
N LEU A 65 -0.96 3.31 -4.91
CA LEU A 65 -0.95 4.33 -3.87
C LEU A 65 0.44 4.93 -3.65
N ILE A 66 1.50 4.12 -3.67
CA ILE A 66 2.87 4.61 -3.52
C ILE A 66 3.31 5.41 -4.74
N ASP A 67 2.90 5.01 -5.95
CA ASP A 67 3.18 5.75 -7.18
C ASP A 67 2.46 7.10 -7.21
N LEU A 68 1.22 7.18 -6.70
CA LEU A 68 0.50 8.44 -6.50
C LEU A 68 1.26 9.35 -5.51
N MET A 69 1.74 8.80 -4.39
CA MET A 69 2.53 9.58 -3.42
C MET A 69 3.87 10.07 -3.99
N GLU A 70 4.47 9.32 -4.91
CA GLU A 70 5.67 9.77 -5.64
C GLU A 70 5.33 10.93 -6.57
N ARG A 71 4.24 10.84 -7.33
CA ARG A 71 3.75 11.93 -8.20
C ARG A 71 3.48 13.22 -7.41
N ASP A 72 2.93 13.09 -6.20
CA ASP A 72 2.65 14.21 -5.29
C ASP A 72 3.89 14.72 -4.54
N GLY A 73 5.06 14.09 -4.73
CA GLY A 73 6.31 14.49 -4.08
C GLY A 73 6.33 14.24 -2.57
N ILE A 74 5.50 13.31 -2.08
CA ILE A 74 5.48 12.86 -0.69
C ILE A 74 6.57 11.79 -0.47
N VAL A 75 6.74 10.93 -1.48
CA VAL A 75 7.67 9.80 -1.48
C VAL A 75 8.72 10.01 -2.58
N GLY A 76 9.97 9.62 -2.32
CA GLY A 76 11.06 9.70 -3.28
C GLY A 76 11.02 8.58 -4.32
N ALA A 77 11.94 8.64 -5.29
CA ALA A 77 12.05 7.64 -6.35
C ALA A 77 12.33 6.22 -5.80
N ALA A 78 11.96 5.21 -6.57
CA ALA A 78 12.25 3.82 -6.24
C ALA A 78 13.76 3.51 -6.26
N ASP A 79 14.33 3.07 -5.13
CA ASP A 79 15.68 2.49 -5.05
C ASP A 79 15.60 0.94 -5.04
N GLY A 80 15.27 0.39 -6.20
CA GLY A 80 15.17 -1.06 -6.40
C GLY A 80 14.15 -1.72 -5.45
N PRO A 81 14.51 -2.81 -4.74
CA PRO A 81 13.57 -3.53 -3.87
C PRO A 81 13.36 -2.86 -2.50
N LYS A 82 14.07 -1.77 -2.20
CA LYS A 82 13.99 -1.14 -0.89
C LYS A 82 12.71 -0.28 -0.75
N PRO A 83 12.22 -0.08 0.48
CA PRO A 83 11.21 0.94 0.75
C PRO A 83 11.66 2.30 0.24
N ARG A 84 10.74 3.06 -0.36
CA ARG A 84 11.01 4.42 -0.83
C ARG A 84 11.14 5.36 0.38
N GLU A 85 12.03 6.33 0.26
CA GLU A 85 12.24 7.36 1.26
C GLU A 85 11.05 8.32 1.30
N VAL A 86 10.68 8.81 2.48
CA VAL A 86 9.61 9.80 2.63
C VAL A 86 10.22 11.18 2.70
N LEU A 87 9.82 12.05 1.77
CA LEU A 87 10.38 13.40 1.63
C LEU A 87 9.72 14.40 2.59
N LYS A 88 8.53 14.08 3.11
CA LYS A 88 7.76 14.92 4.02
C LYS A 88 7.96 14.49 5.46
N ARG A 89 7.96 15.48 6.37
CA ARG A 89 8.06 15.22 7.81
C ARG A 89 6.69 14.78 8.37
N PRO A 90 6.67 14.06 9.50
CA PRO A 90 5.45 13.72 10.22
C PRO A 90 4.49 14.89 10.47
N THR A 91 5.02 16.07 10.74
CA THR A 91 4.24 17.29 11.02
C THR A 91 3.68 17.97 9.77
N TRP A 92 4.17 17.61 8.58
CA TRP A 92 3.75 18.25 7.32
C TRP A 92 2.26 18.06 7.06
N LEU A 93 1.73 16.88 7.37
CA LEU A 93 0.32 16.59 7.14
C LEU A 93 -0.60 17.47 8.01
N SER A 94 -0.27 17.65 9.29
CA SER A 94 -1.02 18.53 10.19
C SER A 94 -0.90 20.00 9.80
N GLU A 95 0.29 20.45 9.37
CA GLU A 95 0.52 21.84 8.93
C GLU A 95 -0.28 22.17 7.66
N VAL A 96 -0.38 21.22 6.71
CA VAL A 96 -1.17 21.37 5.49
C VAL A 96 -2.67 21.37 5.78
N GLU A 97 -3.15 20.45 6.64
CA GLU A 97 -4.56 20.41 7.05
C GLU A 97 -4.99 21.70 7.77
N GLU A 98 -4.13 22.27 8.62
CA GLU A 98 -4.39 23.51 9.32
C GLU A 98 -4.38 24.73 8.38
N SER A 99 -3.53 24.73 7.35
CA SER A 99 -3.45 25.82 6.37
C SER A 99 -4.60 25.85 5.36
N LEU A 100 -5.31 24.72 5.19
CA LEU A 100 -6.45 24.58 4.28
C LEU A 100 -7.81 24.78 4.98
N ARG A 101 -7.80 25.06 6.29
CA ARG A 101 -8.99 25.28 7.12
C ARG A 101 -9.28 26.77 7.29
#